data_AF-A0A397SK93-F1
#
_entry.id   AF-A0A397SK93-F1
#
_cell.length_a   1.000
_cell.length_b   1.000
_cell.length_c   1.000
_cell.angle_alpha   90.00
_cell.angle_beta   90.00
_cell.angle_gamma   90.00
#
_symmetry.space_group_name_H-M   'P 1'
#
loop_
_entity.id
_entity.type
_entity.pdbx_description
1 polymer ?
#
loop_
_entity_poly.entity_id
_entity_poly.type
_entity_poly.pdbx_seq_one_letter_code
_entity_poly.pdbx_strand_id
1 'polypeptide(L)'
;MFDKDQTNLPFNRNLAPNFSRLFSRRSSIIKLTLFALFLGTIIWIIILKPLAESDSLSDFGVSAKNKKESTQPIWQIDLKKTIDERFSVYKKEQFTESALEKNRLIPVTAVLLGWKRTEGLQTVVNYISKYPFIKEILVWNNNNETRIYARDFSLNNSDVELSVFNSEENLHDLSKYTTCSMAKYDYCYFQDDDWLNLYMDSLYTNFLESPSLIHSNSMPTIYLESRKWMFANADKNLHTGFTWLGCGSFISRAKVQRFLGQLGTISLMKDRLKLVDRYFSLWTNQYPYQLSNPLTPLDQKDGWGVDQRNMVYNNILDATQKLYTALAVKSGSELFTREEEKPYYNDRVIRAPCLNDKCLFLTNIDPFPHPSRVYYANNITHVRNQEAKFNKLDFPSKFFWNNYAFHFAVDSDGQTCWNSFKIPKVGDYFGLQFVEPSFPKKVTILSSKDISNFNASFNIQVSPDGNKWRTCNITNSNNTDYTYNNSITFEFDCSNIVKNKRLIRFIRIEASRNFIEPFEICSLILDELNV
;
A
#
# COMPACT_ATOMS: atom_id res chain seq x y z
N MET A 1 35.50 -54.02 -46.98
CA MET A 1 36.96 -53.92 -46.86
C MET A 1 37.22 -53.39 -45.45
N PHE A 2 36.97 -54.24 -44.43
CA PHE A 2 37.94 -55.15 -43.76
C PHE A 2 39.03 -54.33 -43.03
N ASP A 3 39.36 -54.48 -41.75
CA ASP A 3 39.12 -55.48 -40.68
C ASP A 3 39.38 -54.77 -39.32
N LYS A 4 38.63 -54.98 -38.23
CA LYS A 4 38.82 -56.00 -37.17
C LYS A 4 40.27 -56.22 -36.72
N ASP A 5 40.52 -56.07 -35.42
CA ASP A 5 40.82 -57.26 -34.61
C ASP A 5 40.61 -57.08 -33.11
N GLN A 6 39.99 -58.12 -32.55
CA GLN A 6 39.81 -58.44 -31.13
C GLN A 6 41.00 -59.27 -30.63
N THR A 7 41.00 -59.55 -29.32
CA THR A 7 41.52 -60.73 -28.56
C THR A 7 42.41 -60.30 -27.38
N ASN A 8 42.40 -60.88 -26.17
CA ASN A 8 41.74 -62.04 -25.59
C ASN A 8 41.83 -61.97 -24.03
N LEU A 9 40.86 -62.61 -23.35
CA LEU A 9 40.89 -63.04 -21.93
C LEU A 9 41.90 -64.19 -21.72
N PRO A 10 42.28 -64.57 -20.47
CA PRO A 10 41.54 -65.65 -19.78
C PRO A 10 41.45 -65.57 -18.23
N PHE A 11 40.42 -66.29 -17.75
CA PHE A 11 40.13 -66.77 -16.39
C PHE A 11 41.28 -67.58 -15.74
N ASN A 12 41.48 -67.49 -14.41
CA ASN A 12 41.32 -68.66 -13.53
C ASN A 12 41.26 -68.35 -12.01
N ARG A 13 40.63 -69.31 -11.31
CA ARG A 13 40.13 -69.33 -9.91
C ARG A 13 41.17 -69.57 -8.80
N ASN A 14 40.67 -69.37 -7.56
CA ASN A 14 40.94 -70.09 -6.31
C ASN A 14 42.02 -69.57 -5.34
N LEU A 15 41.63 -69.00 -4.19
CA LEU A 15 41.62 -69.65 -2.85
C LEU A 15 41.51 -68.59 -1.73
N ALA A 16 40.62 -68.87 -0.77
CA ALA A 16 40.42 -68.09 0.44
C ALA A 16 41.55 -68.31 1.47
N PRO A 17 41.72 -67.39 2.43
CA PRO A 17 42.10 -67.77 3.78
C PRO A 17 41.02 -67.42 4.79
N ASN A 18 40.66 -68.47 5.55
CA ASN A 18 39.98 -68.42 6.83
C ASN A 18 40.68 -67.45 7.80
N PHE A 19 39.94 -66.48 8.33
CA PHE A 19 40.20 -65.92 9.66
C PHE A 19 38.90 -65.85 10.45
N SER A 20 38.44 -67.02 10.87
CA SER A 20 37.52 -67.14 12.00
C SER A 20 38.31 -67.38 13.28
N ARG A 21 37.86 -66.74 14.36
CA ARG A 21 38.29 -66.85 15.78
C ARG A 21 39.31 -65.82 16.24
N LEU A 22 38.80 -64.69 16.71
CA LEU A 22 39.06 -64.13 18.05
C LEU A 22 38.05 -63.00 18.29
N PHE A 23 37.55 -62.86 19.52
CA PHE A 23 36.50 -61.92 19.99
C PHE A 23 35.03 -62.36 19.89
N SER A 24 34.75 -63.62 20.23
CA SER A 24 33.49 -63.97 20.90
C SER A 24 33.67 -63.83 22.41
N ARG A 25 33.14 -62.73 23.01
CA ARG A 25 32.62 -62.62 24.41
C ARG A 25 32.52 -61.20 25.00
N ARG A 26 32.78 -60.11 24.25
CA ARG A 26 32.56 -58.72 24.75
C ARG A 26 31.46 -57.90 24.04
N SER A 27 30.66 -58.52 23.16
CA SER A 27 29.63 -57.81 22.37
C SER A 27 28.26 -57.68 23.06
N SER A 28 27.99 -58.40 24.15
CA SER A 28 26.66 -58.38 24.79
C SER A 28 26.45 -57.10 25.62
N ILE A 29 27.45 -56.69 26.40
CA ILE A 29 27.35 -55.53 27.30
C ILE A 29 27.26 -54.21 26.53
N ILE A 30 27.99 -54.09 25.40
CA ILE A 30 27.97 -52.89 24.55
C ILE A 30 26.62 -52.72 23.84
N LYS A 31 26.01 -53.84 23.40
CA LYS A 31 24.68 -53.79 22.78
C LYS A 31 23.58 -53.46 23.81
N LEU A 32 23.71 -53.94 25.04
CA LEU A 32 22.76 -53.62 26.11
C LEU A 32 22.86 -52.15 26.55
N THR A 33 24.07 -51.60 26.64
CA THR A 33 24.28 -50.18 26.99
C THR A 33 23.83 -49.23 25.90
N LEU A 34 24.07 -49.55 24.62
CA LEU A 34 23.55 -48.77 23.50
C LEU A 34 22.02 -48.80 23.43
N PHE A 35 21.40 -49.95 23.70
CA PHE A 35 19.95 -50.06 23.73
C PHE A 35 19.33 -49.30 24.91
N ALA A 36 19.97 -49.32 26.09
CA ALA A 36 19.53 -48.55 27.25
C ALA A 36 19.66 -47.03 27.04
N LEU A 37 20.73 -46.56 26.38
CA LEU A 37 20.90 -45.15 26.01
C LEU A 37 19.86 -44.70 24.98
N PHE A 38 19.52 -45.57 24.02
CA PHE A 38 18.49 -45.28 23.02
C PHE A 38 17.09 -45.24 23.63
N LEU A 39 16.77 -46.15 24.56
CA LEU A 39 15.50 -46.08 25.30
C LEU A 39 15.44 -44.87 26.23
N GLY A 40 16.54 -44.53 26.90
CA GLY A 40 16.62 -43.36 27.78
C GLY A 40 16.43 -42.03 27.04
N THR A 41 16.97 -41.92 25.81
CA THR A 41 16.77 -40.73 24.97
C THR A 41 15.35 -40.63 24.42
N ILE A 42 14.72 -41.75 24.05
CA ILE A 42 13.31 -41.77 23.65
C ILE A 42 12.39 -41.38 24.82
N ILE A 43 12.64 -41.91 26.02
CA ILE A 43 11.89 -41.56 27.23
C ILE A 43 12.10 -40.08 27.59
N TRP A 44 13.31 -39.55 27.46
CA TRP A 44 13.59 -38.13 27.71
C TRP A 44 12.86 -37.20 26.72
N ILE A 45 12.79 -37.57 25.44
CA ILE A 45 12.08 -36.78 24.41
C ILE A 45 10.56 -36.85 24.56
N ILE A 46 10.02 -38.03 24.89
CA ILE A 46 8.56 -38.23 24.92
C ILE A 46 7.94 -37.84 26.27
N ILE A 47 8.63 -38.08 27.39
CA ILE A 47 8.05 -37.89 28.73
C ILE A 47 8.56 -36.61 29.41
N LEU A 48 9.85 -36.27 29.27
CA LEU A 48 10.43 -35.15 30.02
C LEU A 48 10.47 -33.82 29.23
N LYS A 49 10.55 -33.87 27.90
CA LYS A 49 10.48 -32.67 27.07
C LYS A 49 9.13 -31.91 27.14
N PRO A 50 7.97 -32.57 27.26
CA PRO A 50 6.71 -31.86 27.48
C PRO A 50 6.54 -31.29 28.90
N LEU A 51 7.36 -31.71 29.87
CA LEU A 51 7.30 -31.24 31.26
C LEU A 51 8.31 -30.12 31.59
N ALA A 52 9.28 -29.84 30.70
CA ALA A 52 10.31 -28.82 30.91
C ALA A 52 10.05 -27.49 30.16
N GLU A 53 8.97 -27.40 29.38
CA GLU A 53 8.46 -26.17 28.76
C GLU A 53 7.11 -25.72 29.37
N SER A 54 6.86 -26.09 30.63
CA SER A 54 5.81 -25.48 31.45
C SER A 54 6.44 -24.64 32.55
N ASP A 55 7.01 -23.49 32.18
CA ASP A 55 7.00 -22.29 33.02
C ASP A 55 7.39 -21.05 32.21
N SER A 56 6.54 -20.02 32.32
CA SER A 56 6.63 -18.67 31.72
C SER A 56 6.13 -18.45 30.29
N LEU A 57 4.90 -18.86 30.01
CA LEU A 57 3.99 -18.05 29.18
C LEU A 57 2.59 -18.13 29.80
N SER A 58 2.26 -17.13 30.62
CA SER A 58 0.91 -16.91 31.12
C SER A 58 0.02 -16.48 29.96
N ASP A 59 -0.54 -17.48 29.29
CA ASP A 59 -1.63 -17.35 28.34
C ASP A 59 -2.92 -17.08 29.13
N PHE A 60 -3.54 -15.94 28.86
CA PHE A 60 -4.90 -15.65 29.29
C PHE A 60 -5.83 -16.57 28.50
N GLY A 61 -6.17 -17.71 29.12
CA GLY A 61 -7.21 -18.59 28.63
C GLY A 61 -8.56 -17.87 28.55
N VAL A 62 -9.02 -17.61 27.33
CA VAL A 62 -10.44 -17.48 27.05
C VAL A 62 -10.85 -18.66 26.17
N SER A 63 -11.62 -19.54 26.80
CA SER A 63 -12.41 -20.63 26.24
C SER A 63 -12.80 -20.42 24.78
N ALA A 64 -12.36 -21.36 23.95
CA ALA A 64 -12.86 -21.62 22.62
C ALA A 64 -14.34 -22.01 22.68
N LYS A 65 -15.22 -21.01 22.69
CA LYS A 65 -16.55 -21.11 22.09
C LYS A 65 -16.51 -20.32 20.79
N ASN A 66 -16.88 -21.00 19.72
CA ASN A 66 -17.15 -20.49 18.38
C ASN A 66 -17.83 -19.10 18.38
N LYS A 67 -17.03 -18.03 18.51
CA LYS A 67 -17.38 -16.73 17.98
C LYS A 67 -16.80 -16.73 16.58
N LYS A 68 -17.69 -16.82 15.58
CA LYS A 68 -17.43 -16.22 14.28
C LYS A 68 -16.70 -14.92 14.55
N GLU A 69 -15.46 -14.83 14.07
CA GLU A 69 -14.80 -13.55 13.89
C GLU A 69 -15.85 -12.68 13.21
N SER A 70 -16.35 -11.69 13.96
CA SER A 70 -17.40 -10.83 13.47
C SER A 70 -16.81 -10.14 12.26
N THR A 71 -17.23 -10.55 11.07
CA THR A 71 -17.35 -9.68 9.93
C THR A 71 -18.02 -8.43 10.47
N GLN A 72 -17.22 -7.41 10.76
CA GLN A 72 -17.74 -6.07 10.96
C GLN A 72 -18.68 -5.79 9.77
N PRO A 73 -19.78 -5.05 9.98
CA PRO A 73 -20.70 -4.78 8.89
C PRO A 73 -19.92 -4.08 7.79
N ILE A 74 -19.52 -4.84 6.78
CA ILE A 74 -19.13 -4.31 5.49
C ILE A 74 -20.40 -3.60 5.08
N TRP A 75 -20.35 -2.28 5.17
CA TRP A 75 -21.32 -1.38 4.60
C TRP A 75 -21.81 -2.00 3.30
N GLN A 76 -23.02 -2.56 3.31
CA GLN A 76 -23.71 -2.93 2.08
C GLN A 76 -24.19 -1.62 1.47
N ILE A 77 -23.22 -0.76 1.14
CA ILE A 77 -23.32 0.14 0.02
C ILE A 77 -23.85 -0.75 -1.10
N ASP A 78 -24.96 -0.36 -1.70
CA ASP A 78 -25.36 -0.95 -2.97
C ASP A 78 -24.22 -0.63 -3.94
N LEU A 79 -23.30 -1.60 -4.02
CA LEU A 79 -22.02 -1.42 -4.68
C LEU A 79 -22.27 -1.13 -6.15
N LYS A 80 -23.26 -1.81 -6.72
CA LYS A 80 -23.70 -1.57 -8.09
C LYS A 80 -24.18 -0.14 -8.26
N LYS A 81 -25.09 0.32 -7.39
CA LYS A 81 -25.55 1.72 -7.41
C LYS A 81 -24.39 2.71 -7.29
N THR A 82 -23.45 2.47 -6.38
CA THR A 82 -22.30 3.37 -6.19
C THR A 82 -21.37 3.36 -7.39
N ILE A 83 -21.07 2.20 -7.96
CA ILE A 83 -20.30 2.08 -9.20
C ILE A 83 -20.99 2.84 -10.33
N ASP A 84 -22.31 2.71 -10.44
CA ASP A 84 -23.12 3.31 -11.51
C ASP A 84 -23.21 4.82 -11.38
N GLU A 85 -23.40 5.36 -10.17
CA GLU A 85 -23.51 6.80 -9.88
C GLU A 85 -22.17 7.54 -9.91
N ARG A 86 -21.04 6.83 -9.82
CA ARG A 86 -19.69 7.45 -9.85
C ARG A 86 -19.30 7.85 -11.27
N PHE A 87 -18.95 9.11 -11.41
CA PHE A 87 -18.38 9.71 -12.61
C PHE A 87 -17.28 10.68 -12.23
N SER A 88 -16.33 10.85 -13.15
CA SER A 88 -15.25 11.80 -12.97
C SER A 88 -15.77 13.24 -12.98
N VAL A 89 -15.25 14.08 -12.09
CA VAL A 89 -15.41 15.54 -12.15
C VAL A 89 -14.58 16.14 -13.28
N TYR A 90 -13.52 15.44 -13.70
CA TYR A 90 -12.76 15.81 -14.89
C TYR A 90 -13.59 15.54 -16.14
N LYS A 91 -13.51 16.45 -17.10
CA LYS A 91 -14.33 16.42 -18.33
C LYS A 91 -13.50 15.99 -19.53
N LYS A 92 -14.14 15.31 -20.48
CA LYS A 92 -13.49 14.77 -21.69
C LYS A 92 -12.78 15.84 -22.51
N GLU A 93 -13.36 17.04 -22.57
CA GLU A 93 -12.83 18.16 -23.36
C GLU A 93 -11.47 18.65 -22.83
N GLN A 94 -11.20 18.41 -21.53
CA GLN A 94 -9.93 18.74 -20.90
C GLN A 94 -8.78 17.82 -21.34
N PHE A 95 -9.09 16.68 -21.97
CA PHE A 95 -8.09 15.70 -22.44
C PHE A 95 -8.02 15.63 -23.97
N THR A 96 -8.39 16.71 -24.64
CA THR A 96 -8.05 16.92 -26.05
C THR A 96 -6.61 17.38 -26.17
N GLU A 97 -5.95 17.09 -27.30
CA GLU A 97 -4.56 17.50 -27.56
C GLU A 97 -4.34 19.00 -27.29
N SER A 98 -5.22 19.85 -27.84
CA SER A 98 -5.19 21.31 -27.63
C SER A 98 -5.41 21.77 -26.18
N ALA A 99 -6.13 20.98 -25.37
CA ALA A 99 -6.38 21.30 -23.97
C ALA A 99 -5.19 20.90 -23.10
N LEU A 100 -4.56 19.76 -23.37
CA LEU A 100 -3.39 19.25 -22.65
C LEU A 100 -2.16 20.16 -22.81
N GLU A 101 -2.06 20.91 -23.89
CA GLU A 101 -1.03 21.96 -24.05
C GLU A 101 -1.20 23.14 -23.06
N LYS A 102 -2.42 23.35 -22.57
CA LYS A 102 -2.81 24.53 -21.77
C LYS A 102 -3.08 24.19 -20.32
N ASN A 103 -3.56 22.98 -20.04
CA ASN A 103 -3.77 22.47 -18.71
C ASN A 103 -2.58 21.59 -18.29
N ARG A 104 -2.48 21.30 -16.99
CA ARG A 104 -1.42 20.43 -16.45
C ARG A 104 -1.93 19.00 -16.25
N LEU A 105 -2.98 18.60 -16.97
CA LEU A 105 -3.55 17.27 -16.85
C LEU A 105 -2.68 16.29 -17.63
N ILE A 106 -2.69 15.04 -17.18
CA ILE A 106 -1.83 13.97 -17.68
C ILE A 106 -2.71 12.81 -18.13
N PRO A 107 -2.74 12.45 -19.42
CA PRO A 107 -3.37 11.22 -19.86
C PRO A 107 -2.56 9.99 -19.39
N VAL A 108 -3.26 8.91 -19.08
CA VAL A 108 -2.71 7.72 -18.43
C VAL A 108 -3.17 6.44 -19.14
N THR A 109 -2.30 5.45 -19.14
CA THR A 109 -2.62 4.06 -19.52
C THR A 109 -2.99 3.25 -18.28
N ALA A 110 -4.18 2.66 -18.21
CA ALA A 110 -4.47 1.65 -17.21
C ALA A 110 -3.85 0.30 -17.61
N VAL A 111 -3.19 -0.36 -16.66
CA VAL A 111 -2.65 -1.70 -16.81
C VAL A 111 -3.33 -2.59 -15.80
N LEU A 112 -4.06 -3.59 -16.31
CA LEU A 112 -4.86 -4.50 -15.51
C LEU A 112 -4.38 -5.93 -15.70
N LEU A 113 -4.35 -6.69 -14.60
CA LEU A 113 -4.09 -8.12 -14.65
C LEU A 113 -5.39 -8.92 -14.62
N GLY A 114 -5.56 -9.80 -15.59
CA GLY A 114 -6.59 -10.84 -15.56
C GLY A 114 -5.98 -12.20 -15.22
N TRP A 115 -6.69 -13.01 -14.43
CA TRP A 115 -6.39 -14.43 -14.30
C TRP A 115 -7.68 -15.26 -14.27
N LYS A 116 -8.22 -15.57 -13.08
CA LYS A 116 -9.39 -16.44 -12.94
C LYS A 116 -10.72 -15.69 -12.87
N ARG A 117 -10.71 -14.38 -12.58
CA ARG A 117 -11.91 -13.61 -12.23
C ARG A 117 -12.27 -12.60 -13.31
N THR A 118 -12.73 -13.10 -14.45
CA THR A 118 -13.10 -12.26 -15.59
C THR A 118 -14.19 -11.25 -15.27
N GLU A 119 -15.16 -11.59 -14.41
CA GLU A 119 -16.23 -10.67 -14.00
C GLU A 119 -15.72 -9.47 -13.18
N GLY A 120 -14.78 -9.71 -12.25
CA GLY A 120 -14.11 -8.66 -11.50
C GLY A 120 -13.36 -7.73 -12.44
N LEU A 121 -12.60 -8.30 -13.37
CA LEU A 121 -11.88 -7.55 -14.39
C LEU A 121 -12.80 -6.73 -15.31
N GLN A 122 -13.93 -7.28 -15.73
CA GLN A 122 -14.96 -6.55 -16.50
C GLN A 122 -15.52 -5.37 -15.71
N THR A 123 -15.79 -5.57 -14.42
CA THR A 123 -16.26 -4.51 -13.53
C THR A 123 -15.23 -3.38 -13.44
N VAL A 124 -13.95 -3.72 -13.26
CA VAL A 124 -12.85 -2.75 -13.21
C VAL A 124 -12.73 -1.97 -14.52
N VAL A 125 -12.68 -2.66 -15.67
CA VAL A 125 -12.56 -2.02 -17.00
C VAL A 125 -13.71 -1.05 -17.25
N ASN A 126 -14.95 -1.48 -17.01
CA ASN A 126 -16.12 -0.63 -17.21
C ASN A 126 -16.11 0.58 -16.27
N TYR A 127 -15.71 0.39 -15.01
CA TYR A 127 -15.63 1.48 -14.04
C TYR A 127 -14.56 2.52 -14.42
N ILE A 128 -13.31 2.09 -14.67
CA ILE A 128 -12.22 3.04 -14.94
C ILE A 128 -12.37 3.73 -16.30
N SER A 129 -13.10 3.13 -17.25
CA SER A 129 -13.39 3.74 -18.55
C SER A 129 -14.27 5.01 -18.45
N LYS A 130 -14.92 5.25 -17.29
CA LYS A 130 -15.68 6.47 -17.02
C LYS A 130 -14.79 7.70 -16.76
N TYR A 131 -13.49 7.51 -16.56
CA TYR A 131 -12.56 8.56 -16.16
C TYR A 131 -11.77 9.09 -17.37
N PRO A 132 -11.93 10.38 -17.75
CA PRO A 132 -11.36 10.89 -19.00
C PRO A 132 -9.82 10.93 -19.09
N PHE A 133 -9.13 10.86 -17.96
CA PHE A 133 -7.67 10.74 -17.93
C PHE A 133 -7.18 9.33 -18.27
N ILE A 134 -8.03 8.30 -18.19
CA ILE A 134 -7.71 6.95 -18.69
C ILE A 134 -7.99 6.94 -20.19
N LYS A 135 -6.92 6.93 -20.98
CA LYS A 135 -7.02 7.00 -22.46
C LYS A 135 -6.70 5.67 -23.15
N GLU A 136 -6.02 4.79 -22.44
CA GLU A 136 -5.63 3.46 -22.91
C GLU A 136 -5.83 2.49 -21.75
N ILE A 137 -6.36 1.30 -22.03
CA ILE A 137 -6.47 0.19 -21.09
C ILE A 137 -5.77 -1.01 -21.73
N LEU A 138 -4.74 -1.51 -21.06
CA LEU A 138 -4.01 -2.70 -21.43
C LEU A 138 -4.32 -3.80 -20.42
N VAL A 139 -4.99 -4.85 -20.89
CA VAL A 139 -5.33 -6.01 -20.07
C VAL A 139 -4.34 -7.13 -20.38
N TRP A 140 -3.59 -7.57 -19.38
CA TRP A 140 -2.75 -8.76 -19.49
C TRP A 140 -3.45 -9.96 -18.86
N ASN A 141 -3.81 -10.92 -19.69
CA ASN A 141 -4.41 -12.17 -19.25
C ASN A 141 -3.34 -13.22 -18.93
N ASN A 142 -3.16 -13.51 -17.65
CA ASN A 142 -2.28 -14.54 -17.11
C ASN A 142 -2.90 -15.95 -17.13
N ASN A 143 -4.14 -16.10 -17.62
CA ASN A 143 -4.79 -17.40 -17.76
C ASN A 143 -4.44 -18.04 -19.10
N ASN A 144 -3.71 -19.15 -19.06
CA ASN A 144 -3.34 -19.91 -20.25
C ASN A 144 -4.42 -20.92 -20.70
N GLU A 145 -5.44 -21.15 -19.88
CA GLU A 145 -6.55 -22.05 -20.19
C GLU A 145 -7.69 -21.30 -20.91
N THR A 146 -7.92 -20.04 -20.54
CA THR A 146 -9.02 -19.21 -21.07
C THR A 146 -8.46 -17.96 -21.72
N ARG A 147 -8.75 -17.76 -23.01
CA ARG A 147 -8.43 -16.51 -23.72
C ARG A 147 -9.57 -15.50 -23.56
N ILE A 148 -9.22 -14.24 -23.39
CA ILE A 148 -10.16 -13.10 -23.37
C ILE A 148 -9.83 -12.11 -24.49
N TYR A 149 -10.82 -11.33 -24.90
CA TYR A 149 -10.76 -10.39 -26.02
C TYR A 149 -11.42 -9.07 -25.64
N ALA A 150 -11.08 -7.98 -26.34
CA ALA A 150 -11.63 -6.66 -26.07
C ALA A 150 -13.18 -6.62 -26.13
N ARG A 151 -13.79 -7.42 -27.02
CA ARG A 151 -15.25 -7.56 -27.13
C ARG A 151 -15.93 -8.10 -25.87
N ASP A 152 -15.18 -8.79 -25.00
CA ASP A 152 -15.72 -9.39 -23.78
C ASP A 152 -15.99 -8.33 -22.70
N PHE A 153 -15.54 -7.08 -22.89
CA PHE A 153 -15.67 -6.01 -21.90
C PHE A 153 -16.86 -5.06 -22.15
N SER A 154 -17.50 -5.12 -23.33
CA SER A 154 -18.66 -4.28 -23.69
C SER A 154 -18.47 -2.78 -23.37
N LEU A 155 -17.35 -2.19 -23.81
CA LEU A 155 -17.07 -0.78 -23.61
C LEU A 155 -18.03 0.10 -24.42
N ASN A 156 -18.85 0.89 -23.73
CA ASN A 156 -19.72 1.89 -24.36
C ASN A 156 -18.99 3.21 -24.66
N ASN A 157 -17.75 3.38 -24.18
CA ASN A 157 -16.98 4.61 -24.34
C ASN A 157 -15.98 4.47 -25.49
N SER A 158 -16.22 5.17 -26.60
CA SER A 158 -15.34 5.17 -27.78
C SER A 158 -14.01 5.91 -27.57
N ASP A 159 -13.88 6.66 -26.47
CA ASP A 159 -12.72 7.53 -26.23
C ASP A 159 -11.54 6.84 -25.54
N VAL A 160 -11.69 5.54 -25.23
CA VAL A 160 -10.69 4.72 -24.54
C VAL A 160 -10.27 3.56 -25.42
N GLU A 161 -8.97 3.45 -25.67
CA GLU A 161 -8.39 2.33 -26.43
C GLU A 161 -8.21 1.11 -25.52
N LEU A 162 -8.84 -0.03 -25.85
CA LEU A 162 -8.69 -1.27 -25.08
C LEU A 162 -7.93 -2.32 -25.89
N SER A 163 -6.81 -2.77 -25.34
CA SER A 163 -6.01 -3.88 -25.87
C SER A 163 -5.90 -5.01 -24.86
N VAL A 164 -5.97 -6.26 -25.34
CA VAL A 164 -5.90 -7.46 -24.51
C VAL A 164 -4.78 -8.36 -24.99
N PHE A 165 -3.88 -8.74 -24.07
CA PHE A 165 -2.74 -9.62 -24.33
C PHE A 165 -2.99 -10.96 -23.62
N ASN A 166 -3.04 -12.05 -24.39
CA ASN A 166 -3.18 -13.40 -23.84
C ASN A 166 -1.82 -14.06 -23.72
N SER A 167 -1.43 -14.41 -22.50
CA SER A 167 -0.15 -15.07 -22.21
C SER A 167 -0.29 -16.59 -22.25
N GLU A 168 0.75 -17.27 -22.76
CA GLU A 168 0.84 -18.75 -22.75
C GLU A 168 1.28 -19.29 -21.37
N GLU A 169 1.81 -18.43 -20.49
CA GLU A 169 2.13 -18.75 -19.10
C GLU A 169 1.70 -17.65 -18.12
N ASN A 170 1.54 -17.99 -16.84
CA ASN A 170 1.25 -17.01 -15.81
C ASN A 170 2.54 -16.27 -15.40
N LEU A 171 2.67 -15.01 -15.83
CA LEU A 171 3.78 -14.12 -15.51
C LEU A 171 3.57 -13.36 -14.18
N HIS A 172 2.41 -13.52 -13.54
CA HIS A 172 2.04 -12.87 -12.28
C HIS A 172 2.34 -11.36 -12.33
N ASP A 173 3.00 -10.82 -11.31
CA ASP A 173 3.26 -9.39 -11.16
C ASP A 173 4.15 -8.82 -12.27
N LEU A 174 5.03 -9.63 -12.87
CA LEU A 174 5.96 -9.17 -13.93
C LEU A 174 5.21 -8.56 -15.11
N SER A 175 4.05 -9.12 -15.43
CA SER A 175 3.23 -8.67 -16.53
C SER A 175 2.78 -7.21 -16.41
N LYS A 176 2.60 -6.67 -15.19
CA LYS A 176 2.26 -5.24 -14.99
C LYS A 176 3.35 -4.34 -15.56
N TYR A 177 4.60 -4.68 -15.27
CA TYR A 177 5.76 -3.88 -15.62
C TYR A 177 6.09 -3.99 -17.11
N THR A 178 6.02 -5.18 -17.68
CA THR A 178 6.23 -5.35 -19.13
C THR A 178 5.11 -4.69 -19.94
N THR A 179 3.88 -4.73 -19.44
CA THR A 179 2.75 -4.07 -20.13
C THR A 179 2.86 -2.55 -20.03
N CYS A 180 3.18 -2.00 -18.85
CA CYS A 180 3.38 -0.56 -18.69
C CYS A 180 4.57 -0.03 -19.48
N SER A 181 5.65 -0.80 -19.64
CA SER A 181 6.80 -0.35 -20.44
C SER A 181 6.46 -0.18 -21.93
N MET A 182 5.42 -0.87 -22.40
CA MET A 182 4.87 -0.79 -23.75
C MET A 182 3.70 0.22 -23.88
N ALA A 183 3.27 0.83 -22.78
CA ALA A 183 2.14 1.77 -22.76
C ALA A 183 2.39 2.96 -23.68
N LYS A 184 1.32 3.53 -24.24
CA LYS A 184 1.36 4.73 -25.09
C LYS A 184 1.72 5.98 -24.30
N TYR A 185 1.20 6.11 -23.08
CA TYR A 185 1.37 7.30 -22.25
C TYR A 185 2.53 7.14 -21.25
N ASP A 186 3.05 8.28 -20.75
CA ASP A 186 4.22 8.30 -19.86
C ASP A 186 3.94 7.84 -18.43
N TYR A 187 2.67 7.63 -18.10
CA TYR A 187 2.23 7.22 -16.79
C TYR A 187 1.23 6.09 -16.91
N CYS A 188 1.30 5.16 -15.96
CA CYS A 188 0.43 4.01 -15.88
C CYS A 188 -0.40 4.05 -14.59
N TYR A 189 -1.64 3.56 -14.67
CA TYR A 189 -2.49 3.25 -13.53
C TYR A 189 -2.55 1.73 -13.35
N PHE A 190 -2.14 1.21 -12.19
CA PHE A 190 -2.17 -0.23 -11.87
C PHE A 190 -3.37 -0.57 -11.01
N GLN A 191 -4.09 -1.64 -11.37
CA GLN A 191 -5.13 -2.23 -10.55
C GLN A 191 -5.30 -3.73 -10.87
N ASP A 192 -5.51 -4.53 -9.83
CA ASP A 192 -5.77 -5.97 -9.92
C ASP A 192 -7.29 -6.26 -9.94
N ASP A 193 -7.66 -7.53 -10.07
CA ASP A 193 -9.05 -8.00 -10.19
C ASP A 193 -9.74 -8.33 -8.85
N ASP A 194 -9.10 -8.06 -7.70
CA ASP A 194 -9.57 -8.39 -6.34
C ASP A 194 -10.12 -7.19 -5.54
N TRP A 195 -9.83 -5.97 -5.99
CA TRP A 195 -10.30 -4.73 -5.38
C TRP A 195 -10.75 -3.72 -6.44
N LEU A 196 -11.80 -2.97 -6.12
CA LEU A 196 -12.22 -1.82 -6.90
C LEU A 196 -11.86 -0.53 -6.14
N ASN A 197 -11.05 0.31 -6.79
CA ASN A 197 -10.72 1.63 -6.30
C ASN A 197 -11.81 2.64 -6.68
N LEU A 198 -12.64 3.05 -5.73
CA LEU A 198 -13.70 4.04 -5.98
C LEU A 198 -13.23 5.52 -5.90
N TYR A 199 -11.94 5.75 -5.66
CA TYR A 199 -11.36 7.07 -5.34
C TYR A 199 -10.40 7.53 -6.43
N MET A 200 -10.84 7.46 -7.68
CA MET A 200 -10.02 7.67 -8.86
C MET A 200 -9.68 9.14 -9.07
N ASP A 201 -10.64 10.05 -8.91
CA ASP A 201 -10.42 11.49 -9.09
C ASP A 201 -9.52 12.06 -7.99
N SER A 202 -9.72 11.63 -6.74
CA SER A 202 -8.92 12.05 -5.60
C SER A 202 -7.48 11.54 -5.75
N LEU A 203 -7.31 10.26 -6.10
CA LEU A 203 -5.99 9.69 -6.32
C LEU A 203 -5.28 10.37 -7.50
N TYR A 204 -5.99 10.62 -8.61
CA TYR A 204 -5.47 11.33 -9.77
C TYR A 204 -5.08 12.77 -9.42
N THR A 205 -5.91 13.48 -8.65
CA THR A 205 -5.63 14.84 -8.18
C THR A 205 -4.37 14.90 -7.33
N ASN A 206 -4.15 13.92 -6.45
CA ASN A 206 -2.91 13.80 -5.67
C ASN A 206 -1.71 13.50 -6.60
N PHE A 207 -1.89 12.61 -7.57
CA PHE A 207 -0.87 12.27 -8.57
C PHE A 207 -0.39 13.48 -9.38
N LEU A 208 -1.30 14.37 -9.78
CA LEU A 208 -0.96 15.57 -10.56
C LEU A 208 -0.01 16.53 -9.84
N GLU A 209 0.05 16.51 -8.50
CA GLU A 209 0.98 17.36 -7.74
C GLU A 209 2.43 16.93 -7.90
N SER A 210 2.68 15.63 -8.00
CA SER A 210 4.02 15.06 -8.08
C SER A 210 4.05 13.76 -8.89
N PRO A 211 3.84 13.83 -10.22
CA PRO A 211 3.69 12.64 -11.06
C PRO A 211 4.91 11.70 -11.04
N SER A 212 6.07 12.20 -10.63
CA SER A 212 7.27 11.38 -10.49
C SER A 212 7.12 10.36 -9.35
N LEU A 213 6.39 10.64 -8.27
CA LEU A 213 6.23 9.71 -7.15
C LEU A 213 5.24 8.57 -7.49
N ILE A 214 5.30 7.49 -6.70
CA ILE A 214 4.25 6.47 -6.72
C ILE A 214 3.10 6.99 -5.87
N HIS A 215 1.90 7.13 -6.44
CA HIS A 215 0.69 7.47 -5.70
C HIS A 215 -0.20 6.24 -5.63
N SER A 216 -0.59 5.80 -4.43
CA SER A 216 -1.33 4.55 -4.23
C SER A 216 -2.46 4.70 -3.22
N ASN A 217 -3.54 3.94 -3.40
CA ASN A 217 -4.55 3.73 -2.36
C ASN A 217 -4.26 2.43 -1.61
N SER A 218 -4.58 2.40 -0.32
CA SER A 218 -4.41 1.20 0.51
C SER A 218 -5.39 1.16 1.66
N MET A 219 -5.89 -0.05 1.94
CA MET A 219 -6.69 -0.30 3.13
C MET A 219 -5.94 0.15 4.40
N PRO A 220 -6.63 0.66 5.43
CA PRO A 220 -5.99 1.12 6.66
C PRO A 220 -5.03 0.09 7.29
N THR A 221 -5.44 -1.17 7.38
CA THR A 221 -4.59 -2.24 7.92
C THR A 221 -3.30 -2.41 7.12
N ILE A 222 -3.40 -2.36 5.79
CA ILE A 222 -2.27 -2.46 4.87
C ILE A 222 -1.38 -1.21 4.92
N TYR A 223 -1.98 -0.02 5.06
CA TYR A 223 -1.24 1.22 5.27
C TYR A 223 -0.33 1.10 6.50
N LEU A 224 -0.87 0.67 7.65
CA LEU A 224 -0.09 0.47 8.88
C LEU A 224 1.05 -0.54 8.71
N GLU A 225 0.83 -1.65 8.01
CA GLU A 225 1.90 -2.61 7.72
C GLU A 225 2.97 -2.04 6.77
N SER A 226 2.55 -1.24 5.77
CA SER A 226 3.46 -0.55 4.84
C SER A 226 4.38 0.43 5.58
N ARG A 227 3.88 1.11 6.63
CA ARG A 227 4.67 2.02 7.47
C ARG A 227 5.87 1.35 8.15
N LYS A 228 5.77 0.07 8.51
CA LYS A 228 6.89 -0.70 9.09
C LYS A 228 8.05 -0.89 8.11
N TRP A 229 7.74 -0.81 6.82
CA TRP A 229 8.67 -0.98 5.71
C TRP A 229 8.94 0.34 4.97
N MET A 230 8.84 1.46 5.71
CA MET A 230 9.38 2.76 5.32
C MET A 230 10.54 3.12 6.24
N PHE A 231 11.73 3.27 5.68
CA PHE A 231 12.96 3.47 6.47
C PHE A 231 14.02 4.25 5.69
N ALA A 232 15.09 4.64 6.40
CA ALA A 232 16.21 5.34 5.80
C ALA A 232 17.56 4.79 6.25
N ASN A 233 18.59 5.14 5.48
CA ASN A 233 19.99 5.07 5.87
C ASN A 233 20.76 6.19 5.14
N ALA A 234 21.10 7.26 5.88
CA ALA A 234 21.77 8.43 5.31
C ALA A 234 23.16 8.08 4.75
N ASP A 235 23.92 7.18 5.39
CA ASP A 235 25.26 6.79 4.94
C ASP A 235 25.26 6.11 3.56
N LYS A 236 24.11 5.58 3.15
CA LYS A 236 23.91 4.88 1.86
C LYS A 236 22.99 5.64 0.91
N ASN A 237 22.48 6.81 1.29
CA ASN A 237 21.43 7.51 0.55
C ASN A 237 20.22 6.61 0.27
N LEU A 238 19.80 5.85 1.29
CA LEU A 238 18.62 4.99 1.25
C LEU A 238 17.44 5.74 1.88
N HIS A 239 16.34 5.81 1.14
CA HIS A 239 15.09 6.47 1.56
C HIS A 239 13.93 5.81 0.80
N THR A 240 13.46 4.68 1.31
CA THR A 240 12.58 3.80 0.57
C THR A 240 11.36 3.36 1.38
N GLY A 241 10.30 2.97 0.68
CA GLY A 241 9.07 2.49 1.26
C GLY A 241 8.38 1.43 0.41
N PHE A 242 7.75 0.46 1.07
CA PHE A 242 6.88 -0.49 0.41
C PHE A 242 5.45 0.04 0.30
N THR A 243 4.79 -0.21 -0.84
CA THR A 243 3.33 -0.09 -1.01
C THR A 243 2.83 -1.22 -1.89
N TRP A 244 1.58 -1.62 -1.66
CA TRP A 244 0.85 -2.50 -2.57
C TRP A 244 0.34 -1.68 -3.76
N LEU A 245 0.49 -2.24 -4.98
CA LEU A 245 0.20 -1.51 -6.22
C LEU A 245 -1.11 -1.95 -6.87
N GLY A 246 -1.59 -3.16 -6.56
CA GLY A 246 -2.82 -3.74 -7.12
C GLY A 246 -4.12 -3.05 -6.71
N CYS A 247 -4.08 -2.21 -5.68
CA CYS A 247 -5.26 -1.53 -5.13
C CYS A 247 -5.61 -0.19 -5.81
N GLY A 248 -4.96 0.13 -6.93
CA GLY A 248 -5.01 1.45 -7.55
C GLY A 248 -3.74 2.23 -7.26
N SER A 249 -2.91 2.41 -8.29
CA SER A 249 -1.67 3.18 -8.17
C SER A 249 -1.26 3.87 -9.47
N PHE A 250 -0.97 5.18 -9.41
CA PHE A 250 -0.32 5.89 -10.53
C PHE A 250 1.19 5.84 -10.40
N ILE A 251 1.85 5.52 -11.51
CA ILE A 251 3.30 5.38 -11.59
C ILE A 251 3.83 5.92 -12.92
N SER A 252 5.09 6.36 -12.94
CA SER A 252 5.78 6.73 -14.17
C SER A 252 6.25 5.49 -14.95
N ARG A 253 5.99 5.47 -16.27
CA ARG A 253 6.54 4.49 -17.21
C ARG A 253 8.07 4.48 -17.19
N ALA A 254 8.71 5.62 -17.00
CA ALA A 254 10.17 5.71 -16.89
C ALA A 254 10.71 4.96 -15.66
N LYS A 255 9.99 4.98 -14.52
CA LYS A 255 10.37 4.17 -13.35
C LYS A 255 10.20 2.68 -13.62
N VAL A 256 9.16 2.29 -14.35
CA VAL A 256 8.96 0.90 -14.77
C VAL A 256 10.08 0.43 -15.69
N GLN A 257 10.45 1.21 -16.70
CA GLN A 257 11.56 0.89 -17.60
C GLN A 257 12.89 0.77 -16.84
N ARG A 258 13.15 1.69 -15.91
CA ARG A 258 14.31 1.60 -15.02
C ARG A 258 14.28 0.31 -14.19
N PHE A 259 13.13 -0.05 -13.63
CA PHE A 259 12.97 -1.27 -12.86
C PHE A 259 13.25 -2.53 -13.68
N LEU A 260 12.75 -2.61 -14.93
CA LEU A 260 13.09 -3.70 -15.83
C LEU A 260 14.60 -3.77 -16.11
N GLY A 261 15.28 -2.62 -16.26
CA GLY A 261 16.74 -2.55 -16.35
C GLY A 261 17.47 -3.00 -15.07
N GLN A 262 16.92 -2.66 -13.90
CA GLN A 262 17.43 -3.14 -12.60
C GLN A 262 17.31 -4.66 -12.50
N LEU A 263 16.20 -5.27 -12.94
CA LEU A 263 16.03 -6.74 -12.97
C LEU A 263 17.03 -7.42 -13.91
N GLY A 264 17.40 -6.79 -15.02
CA GLY A 264 18.44 -7.28 -15.93
C GLY A 264 19.85 -7.25 -15.33
N THR A 265 20.10 -6.32 -14.40
CA THR A 265 21.42 -6.17 -13.75
C THR A 265 21.52 -6.96 -12.44
N ILE A 266 20.47 -6.91 -11.63
CA ILE A 266 20.33 -7.63 -10.37
C ILE A 266 19.48 -8.85 -10.64
N SER A 267 20.16 -9.95 -11.00
CA SER A 267 19.49 -11.20 -11.31
C SER A 267 18.64 -11.68 -10.12
N LEU A 268 17.36 -11.91 -10.40
CA LEU A 268 16.42 -12.59 -9.54
C LEU A 268 16.18 -14.00 -10.07
N MET A 269 16.00 -14.97 -9.17
CA MET A 269 15.55 -16.31 -9.56
C MET A 269 14.17 -16.24 -10.22
N LYS A 270 13.88 -17.17 -11.14
CA LYS A 270 12.63 -17.19 -11.93
C LYS A 270 11.37 -17.05 -11.06
N ASP A 271 11.32 -17.72 -9.91
CA ASP A 271 10.16 -17.66 -9.01
C ASP A 271 9.99 -16.28 -8.35
N ARG A 272 11.07 -15.52 -8.15
CA ARG A 272 11.02 -14.17 -7.60
C ARG A 272 10.61 -13.12 -8.64
N LEU A 273 10.88 -13.39 -9.92
CA LEU A 273 10.36 -12.55 -11.01
C LEU A 273 8.83 -12.52 -11.03
N LYS A 274 8.16 -13.57 -10.54
CA LYS A 274 6.70 -13.61 -10.41
C LYS A 274 6.15 -12.73 -9.27
N LEU A 275 7.01 -12.27 -8.36
CA LEU A 275 6.66 -11.52 -7.14
C LEU A 275 7.24 -10.11 -7.14
N VAL A 276 7.50 -9.54 -8.32
CA VAL A 276 8.20 -8.26 -8.48
C VAL A 276 7.47 -7.05 -7.90
N ASP A 277 6.18 -7.14 -7.61
CA ASP A 277 5.48 -6.09 -6.85
C ASP A 277 6.09 -5.87 -5.46
N ARG A 278 6.74 -6.88 -4.88
CA ARG A 278 7.46 -6.76 -3.60
C ARG A 278 8.79 -6.01 -3.71
N TYR A 279 9.26 -5.75 -4.92
CA TYR A 279 10.55 -5.12 -5.20
C TYR A 279 10.37 -3.70 -5.73
N PHE A 280 9.42 -3.48 -6.64
CA PHE A 280 9.32 -2.24 -7.42
C PHE A 280 9.33 -0.97 -6.57
N SER A 281 8.38 -0.82 -5.64
CA SER A 281 8.26 0.39 -4.82
C SER A 281 9.54 0.65 -4.02
N LEU A 282 10.11 -0.40 -3.43
CA LEU A 282 11.39 -0.30 -2.72
C LEU A 282 12.52 0.15 -3.64
N TRP A 283 12.62 -0.43 -4.83
CA TRP A 283 13.70 -0.22 -5.79
C TRP A 283 13.62 1.11 -6.54
N THR A 284 12.54 1.86 -6.38
CA THR A 284 12.54 3.29 -6.74
C THR A 284 13.45 4.10 -5.83
N ASN A 285 13.80 3.58 -4.65
CA ASN A 285 14.45 4.29 -3.56
C ASN A 285 13.77 5.64 -3.29
N GLN A 286 12.44 5.62 -3.21
CA GLN A 286 11.61 6.75 -2.82
C GLN A 286 10.55 6.27 -1.83
N TYR A 287 10.09 7.16 -0.98
CA TYR A 287 8.86 6.90 -0.23
C TYR A 287 7.66 6.96 -1.20
N PRO A 288 6.71 6.01 -1.15
CA PRO A 288 5.43 6.15 -1.85
C PRO A 288 4.57 7.25 -1.23
N TYR A 289 3.74 7.90 -2.03
CA TYR A 289 2.66 8.79 -1.58
C TYR A 289 1.36 7.98 -1.46
N GLN A 290 1.26 7.23 -0.36
CA GLN A 290 0.16 6.31 -0.08
C GLN A 290 -1.00 7.04 0.62
N LEU A 291 -2.24 6.80 0.17
CA LEU A 291 -3.47 7.24 0.81
C LEU A 291 -4.13 6.07 1.54
N SER A 292 -4.73 6.34 2.70
CA SER A 292 -5.38 5.34 3.54
C SER A 292 -6.90 5.45 3.44
N ASN A 293 -7.54 4.45 2.85
CA ASN A 293 -9.00 4.41 2.68
C ASN A 293 -9.52 2.97 2.57
N PRO A 294 -10.78 2.72 2.94
CA PRO A 294 -11.45 1.46 2.65
C PRO A 294 -11.48 1.23 1.13
N LEU A 295 -11.26 0.00 0.71
CA LEU A 295 -11.40 -0.43 -0.68
C LEU A 295 -12.58 -1.36 -0.81
N THR A 296 -13.20 -1.37 -1.99
CA THR A 296 -14.30 -2.27 -2.26
C THR A 296 -13.75 -3.64 -2.66
N PRO A 297 -14.01 -4.71 -1.89
CA PRO A 297 -13.62 -6.05 -2.31
C PRO A 297 -14.44 -6.49 -3.52
N LEU A 298 -13.76 -7.06 -4.51
CA LEU A 298 -14.40 -7.86 -5.57
C LEU A 298 -14.36 -9.34 -5.16
N ASP A 299 -14.63 -10.26 -6.09
CA ASP A 299 -14.46 -11.68 -5.80
C ASP A 299 -13.00 -11.97 -5.41
N GLN A 300 -12.78 -12.55 -4.23
CA GLN A 300 -11.45 -12.89 -3.72
C GLN A 300 -11.15 -14.39 -3.77
N LYS A 301 -12.06 -15.20 -4.33
CA LYS A 301 -11.82 -16.62 -4.59
C LYS A 301 -10.57 -16.79 -5.45
N ASP A 302 -9.79 -17.82 -5.14
CA ASP A 302 -8.51 -18.13 -5.77
C ASP A 302 -7.44 -17.01 -5.68
N GLY A 303 -7.66 -16.00 -4.84
CA GLY A 303 -6.66 -15.00 -4.50
C GLY A 303 -5.51 -15.55 -3.66
N TRP A 304 -4.45 -14.75 -3.54
CA TRP A 304 -3.30 -15.02 -2.68
C TRP A 304 -3.73 -15.09 -1.18
N GLY A 305 -3.65 -16.27 -0.54
CA GLY A 305 -4.16 -16.55 0.81
C GLY A 305 -3.22 -16.22 2.00
N VAL A 306 -3.73 -16.40 3.23
CA VAL A 306 -3.12 -15.95 4.51
C VAL A 306 -1.74 -16.59 4.84
N ASP A 307 -1.45 -17.81 4.37
CA ASP A 307 -0.16 -18.51 4.57
C ASP A 307 1.04 -17.84 3.88
N GLN A 308 0.80 -16.76 3.13
CA GLN A 308 1.78 -16.11 2.28
C GLN A 308 2.40 -14.86 2.89
N ARG A 309 1.98 -14.47 4.10
CA ARG A 309 2.54 -13.32 4.81
C ARG A 309 4.07 -13.42 4.93
N ASN A 310 4.57 -14.60 5.30
CA ASN A 310 6.01 -14.86 5.39
C ASN A 310 6.71 -14.71 4.03
N MET A 311 6.12 -15.25 2.96
CA MET A 311 6.65 -15.12 1.60
C MET A 311 6.73 -13.66 1.17
N VAL A 312 5.68 -12.87 1.42
CA VAL A 312 5.61 -11.44 1.10
C VAL A 312 6.74 -10.68 1.79
N TYR A 313 6.83 -10.76 3.13
CA TYR A 313 7.80 -9.96 3.86
C TYR A 313 9.25 -10.46 3.68
N ASN A 314 9.46 -11.74 3.41
CA ASN A 314 10.79 -12.24 3.05
C ASN A 314 11.25 -11.67 1.70
N ASN A 315 10.35 -11.50 0.72
CA ASN A 315 10.69 -10.85 -0.56
C ASN A 315 10.92 -9.34 -0.39
N ILE A 316 10.15 -8.68 0.47
CA ILE A 316 10.37 -7.26 0.82
C ILE A 316 11.75 -7.08 1.48
N LEU A 317 12.12 -7.97 2.40
CA LEU A 317 13.44 -7.96 3.03
C LEU A 317 14.56 -8.20 1.98
N ASP A 318 14.39 -9.19 1.11
CA ASP A 318 15.36 -9.48 0.05
C ASP A 318 15.55 -8.30 -0.91
N ALA A 319 14.44 -7.69 -1.35
CA ALA A 319 14.44 -6.48 -2.16
C ALA A 319 15.24 -5.37 -1.47
N THR A 320 15.03 -5.18 -0.17
CA THR A 320 15.74 -4.18 0.63
C THR A 320 17.23 -4.48 0.73
N GLN A 321 17.62 -5.72 0.98
CA GLN A 321 19.03 -6.13 1.08
C GLN A 321 19.77 -5.91 -0.26
N LYS A 322 19.12 -6.24 -1.38
CA LYS A 322 19.65 -6.02 -2.72
C LYS A 322 19.81 -4.53 -3.03
N LEU A 323 18.79 -3.71 -2.71
CA LEU A 323 18.85 -2.26 -2.85
C LEU A 323 20.00 -1.67 -2.02
N TYR A 324 20.10 -2.04 -0.74
CA TYR A 324 21.18 -1.58 0.14
C TYR A 324 22.56 -1.93 -0.43
N THR A 325 22.73 -3.16 -0.90
CA THR A 325 23.99 -3.62 -1.49
C THR A 325 24.33 -2.84 -2.74
N ALA A 326 23.36 -2.60 -3.63
CA ALA A 326 23.54 -1.80 -4.83
C ALA A 326 23.92 -0.34 -4.50
N LEU A 327 23.27 0.26 -3.50
CA LEU A 327 23.58 1.62 -3.05
C LEU A 327 24.96 1.71 -2.36
N ALA A 328 25.42 0.64 -1.71
CA ALA A 328 26.73 0.60 -1.07
C ALA A 328 27.90 0.62 -2.06
N VAL A 329 27.69 0.13 -3.29
CA VAL A 329 28.66 0.28 -4.37
C VAL A 329 28.64 1.74 -4.84
N LYS A 330 29.75 2.45 -4.67
CA LYS A 330 29.96 3.81 -5.21
C LYS A 330 30.25 3.76 -6.72
N SER A 331 29.46 2.99 -7.48
CA SER A 331 29.51 3.08 -8.93
C SER A 331 28.71 4.30 -9.36
N GLY A 332 29.21 5.03 -10.37
CA GLY A 332 28.45 6.10 -11.03
C GLY A 332 27.25 5.58 -11.84
N SER A 333 26.73 4.38 -11.55
CA SER A 333 25.58 3.84 -12.27
C SER A 333 24.30 4.50 -11.77
N GLU A 334 23.50 5.01 -12.69
CA GLU A 334 22.19 5.63 -12.44
C GLU A 334 21.08 4.61 -12.13
N LEU A 335 21.44 3.36 -11.80
CA LEU A 335 20.47 2.28 -11.57
C LEU A 335 19.47 2.61 -10.45
N PHE A 336 19.91 3.28 -9.39
CA PHE A 336 19.06 3.68 -8.27
C PHE A 336 19.22 5.17 -7.99
N THR A 337 18.07 5.85 -7.84
CA THR A 337 18.05 7.26 -7.42
C THR A 337 18.60 7.37 -6.00
N ARG A 338 19.46 8.35 -5.75
CA ARG A 338 20.09 8.59 -4.43
C ARG A 338 19.61 9.86 -3.74
N GLU A 339 18.77 10.64 -4.40
CA GLU A 339 18.18 11.85 -3.83
C GLU A 339 16.68 11.63 -3.65
N GLU A 340 16.13 12.15 -2.56
CA GLU A 340 14.69 12.10 -2.33
C GLU A 340 13.98 13.04 -3.32
N GLU A 341 12.97 12.52 -4.01
CA GLU A 341 12.15 13.28 -4.93
C GLU A 341 11.16 14.18 -4.17
N LYS A 342 10.95 15.40 -4.69
CA LYS A 342 9.98 16.34 -4.15
C LYS A 342 8.55 15.93 -4.53
N PRO A 343 7.54 16.21 -3.68
CA PRO A 343 7.66 16.75 -2.33
C PRO A 343 8.38 15.78 -1.39
N TYR A 344 9.20 16.31 -0.50
CA TYR A 344 9.86 15.48 0.51
C TYR A 344 8.81 14.87 1.43
N TYR A 345 9.17 13.81 2.15
CA TYR A 345 8.27 13.05 3.00
C TYR A 345 7.44 13.94 3.95
N ASN A 346 8.07 14.96 4.55
CA ASN A 346 7.42 15.89 5.47
C ASN A 346 6.38 16.82 4.80
N ASP A 347 6.53 17.07 3.50
CA ASP A 347 5.63 17.94 2.73
C ASP A 347 4.41 17.16 2.20
N ARG A 348 4.40 15.83 2.35
CA ARG A 348 3.32 14.95 1.91
C ARG A 348 2.23 14.88 2.99
N VAL A 349 1.30 15.83 2.94
CA VAL A 349 0.29 16.03 3.99
C VAL A 349 -1.08 15.45 3.65
N ILE A 350 -1.35 15.12 2.39
CA ILE A 350 -2.55 14.38 1.98
C ILE A 350 -2.53 12.97 2.57
N ARG A 351 -3.66 12.50 3.13
CA ARG A 351 -3.72 11.24 3.88
C ARG A 351 -4.80 10.26 3.43
N ALA A 352 -5.97 10.76 3.03
CA ALA A 352 -7.09 9.92 2.63
C ALA A 352 -7.96 10.65 1.60
N PRO A 353 -8.52 9.95 0.60
CA PRO A 353 -9.62 10.50 -0.18
C PRO A 353 -10.90 10.60 0.66
N CYS A 354 -11.74 11.56 0.32
CA CYS A 354 -13.10 11.68 0.81
C CYS A 354 -13.99 10.57 0.24
N LEU A 355 -15.02 10.13 0.97
CA LEU A 355 -15.91 9.05 0.52
C LEU A 355 -16.44 9.30 -0.88
N ASN A 356 -16.89 10.52 -1.17
CA ASN A 356 -17.50 10.92 -2.44
C ASN A 356 -16.51 11.17 -3.59
N ASP A 357 -15.20 10.95 -3.38
CA ASP A 357 -14.11 11.15 -4.37
C ASP A 357 -13.98 12.59 -4.89
N LYS A 358 -14.49 13.58 -4.15
CA LYS A 358 -14.44 15.01 -4.53
C LYS A 358 -13.45 15.83 -3.70
N CYS A 359 -12.82 15.22 -2.72
CA CYS A 359 -11.76 15.85 -1.94
C CYS A 359 -10.77 14.85 -1.35
N LEU A 360 -9.71 15.40 -0.76
CA LEU A 360 -8.63 14.70 -0.10
C LEU A 360 -8.45 15.30 1.30
N PHE A 361 -8.53 14.48 2.33
CA PHE A 361 -8.19 14.84 3.69
C PHE A 361 -6.69 15.05 3.84
N LEU A 362 -6.31 16.18 4.44
CA LEU A 362 -4.92 16.56 4.66
C LEU A 362 -4.65 16.90 6.12
N THR A 363 -3.46 16.53 6.61
CA THR A 363 -2.96 16.92 7.93
C THR A 363 -1.44 16.74 8.01
N ASN A 364 -0.77 17.64 8.74
CA ASN A 364 0.63 17.47 9.11
C ASN A 364 0.82 16.60 10.37
N ILE A 365 -0.26 16.20 11.05
CA ILE A 365 -0.22 15.34 12.23
C ILE A 365 -0.14 13.87 11.78
N ASP A 366 1.09 13.40 11.52
CA ASP A 366 1.35 11.99 11.22
C ASP A 366 1.50 11.20 12.53
N PRO A 367 0.62 10.22 12.83
CA PRO A 367 0.70 9.45 14.05
C PRO A 367 1.88 8.46 14.04
N PHE A 368 2.46 8.17 12.88
CA PHE A 368 3.55 7.22 12.74
C PHE A 368 4.93 7.85 12.99
N PRO A 369 5.98 7.05 13.23
CA PRO A 369 7.34 7.52 13.24
C PRO A 369 7.77 8.01 11.86
N HIS A 370 8.59 9.06 11.83
CA HIS A 370 9.24 9.51 10.61
C HIS A 370 10.16 8.39 10.08
N PRO A 371 10.18 8.09 8.76
CA PRO A 371 10.98 6.99 8.20
C PRO A 371 12.47 7.07 8.55
N SER A 372 13.04 8.27 8.69
CA SER A 372 14.43 8.43 9.12
C SER A 372 14.74 7.93 10.54
N ARG A 373 13.73 7.76 11.40
CA ARG A 373 13.89 7.15 12.74
C ARG A 373 13.94 5.63 12.67
N VAL A 374 13.47 5.04 11.58
CA VAL A 374 13.52 3.61 11.33
C VAL A 374 14.79 3.34 10.53
N TYR A 375 15.90 3.07 11.23
CA TYR A 375 17.20 2.88 10.58
C TYR A 375 17.37 1.46 10.02
N TYR A 376 17.62 1.33 8.72
CA TYR A 376 17.95 0.05 8.10
C TYR A 376 19.47 -0.20 8.06
N ALA A 377 19.88 -1.44 8.35
CA ALA A 377 21.27 -1.88 8.32
C ALA A 377 21.39 -3.25 7.63
N ASN A 378 22.53 -3.53 6.99
CA ASN A 378 22.76 -4.78 6.26
C ASN A 378 22.84 -6.04 7.13
N ASN A 379 22.98 -5.90 8.46
CA ASN A 379 22.98 -7.04 9.37
C ASN A 379 21.57 -7.61 9.66
N ILE A 380 20.53 -7.03 9.08
CA ILE A 380 19.16 -7.51 9.21
C ILE A 380 18.94 -8.68 8.25
N THR A 381 18.86 -9.89 8.81
CA THR A 381 18.63 -11.14 8.06
C THR A 381 17.22 -11.70 8.20
N HIS A 382 16.41 -11.17 9.13
CA HIS A 382 15.05 -11.64 9.38
C HIS A 382 14.06 -10.48 9.46
N VAL A 383 12.85 -10.69 8.91
CA VAL A 383 11.71 -9.74 8.93
C VAL A 383 11.47 -9.17 10.32
N ARG A 384 11.38 -10.06 11.32
CA ARG A 384 11.13 -9.68 12.72
C ARG A 384 12.14 -8.67 13.28
N ASN A 385 13.39 -8.70 12.80
CA ASN A 385 14.44 -7.80 13.29
C ASN A 385 14.21 -6.37 12.81
N GLN A 386 13.75 -6.21 11.56
CA GLN A 386 13.36 -4.90 11.02
C GLN A 386 12.10 -4.40 11.70
N GLU A 387 11.06 -5.23 11.79
CA GLU A 387 9.80 -4.86 12.45
C GLU A 387 10.01 -4.51 13.92
N ALA A 388 10.90 -5.20 14.64
CA ALA A 388 11.23 -4.89 16.03
C ALA A 388 11.85 -3.50 16.20
N LYS A 389 12.53 -2.93 15.18
CA LYS A 389 13.03 -1.55 15.25
C LYS A 389 11.87 -0.55 15.20
N PHE A 390 10.91 -0.78 14.30
CA PHE A 390 9.71 0.04 14.22
C PHE A 390 8.84 -0.10 15.48
N ASN A 391 8.65 -1.33 15.95
CA ASN A 391 7.77 -1.64 17.10
C ASN A 391 8.26 -1.05 18.44
N LYS A 392 9.51 -0.57 18.52
CA LYS A 392 10.06 0.14 19.69
C LYS A 392 9.71 1.64 19.70
N LEU A 393 9.23 2.18 18.59
CA LEU A 393 8.87 3.58 18.45
C LEU A 393 7.41 3.79 18.87
N ASP A 394 7.03 5.06 19.02
CA ASP A 394 5.66 5.44 19.30
C ASP A 394 4.82 5.46 18.00
N PHE A 395 3.78 4.63 17.95
CA PHE A 395 2.85 4.52 16.83
C PHE A 395 1.51 3.92 17.28
N PRO A 396 0.42 4.13 16.53
CA PRO A 396 -0.88 3.56 16.85
C PRO A 396 -0.89 2.03 16.89
N SER A 397 -1.57 1.46 17.88
CA SER A 397 -1.88 0.03 17.87
C SER A 397 -2.78 -0.31 16.68
N LYS A 398 -2.80 -1.59 16.26
CA LYS A 398 -3.73 -2.06 15.21
C LYS A 398 -5.19 -1.78 15.57
N PHE A 399 -5.55 -1.94 16.85
CA PHE A 399 -6.89 -1.62 17.34
C PHE A 399 -7.20 -0.14 17.19
N PHE A 400 -6.30 0.75 17.62
CA PHE A 400 -6.50 2.19 17.46
C PHE A 400 -6.66 2.54 15.98
N TRP A 401 -5.75 2.08 15.13
CA TRP A 401 -5.74 2.43 13.72
C TRP A 401 -6.99 1.98 12.98
N ASN A 402 -7.53 0.80 13.33
CA ASN A 402 -8.77 0.31 12.73
C ASN A 402 -10.01 1.13 13.11
N ASN A 403 -9.98 1.91 14.19
CA ASN A 403 -11.13 2.69 14.67
C ASN A 403 -10.94 4.21 14.48
N TYR A 404 -9.71 4.69 14.26
CA TYR A 404 -9.40 6.11 14.24
C TYR A 404 -8.44 6.56 13.11
N ALA A 405 -8.33 5.78 12.03
CA ALA A 405 -7.57 6.15 10.83
C ALA A 405 -8.08 7.42 10.14
N PHE A 406 -7.26 7.97 9.24
CA PHE A 406 -7.50 9.25 8.57
C PHE A 406 -8.85 9.38 7.84
N HIS A 407 -9.30 8.31 7.17
CA HIS A 407 -10.53 8.34 6.35
C HIS A 407 -11.79 8.61 7.18
N PHE A 408 -11.79 8.31 8.48
CA PHE A 408 -12.94 8.57 9.37
C PHE A 408 -13.20 10.07 9.61
N ALA A 409 -12.34 10.98 9.13
CA ALA A 409 -12.66 12.42 9.11
C ALA A 409 -13.58 12.81 7.94
N VAL A 410 -13.71 11.95 6.93
CA VAL A 410 -14.28 12.25 5.60
C VAL A 410 -15.00 11.04 4.97
N ASP A 411 -15.54 10.16 5.82
CA ASP A 411 -16.30 8.98 5.41
C ASP A 411 -17.82 9.21 5.42
N SER A 412 -18.25 10.46 5.67
CA SER A 412 -19.65 10.87 5.78
C SER A 412 -20.45 10.14 6.88
N ASP A 413 -19.77 9.57 7.88
CA ASP A 413 -20.40 9.00 9.07
C ASP A 413 -20.02 9.79 10.33
N GLY A 414 -20.98 10.51 10.91
CA GLY A 414 -20.74 11.28 12.13
C GLY A 414 -20.44 10.43 13.37
N GLN A 415 -20.50 9.10 13.32
CA GLN A 415 -20.24 8.20 14.46
C GLN A 415 -18.82 7.65 14.49
N THR A 416 -18.11 7.67 13.37
CA THR A 416 -16.70 7.30 13.27
C THR A 416 -15.87 8.56 13.36
N CYS A 417 -14.63 8.47 13.89
CA CYS A 417 -13.81 9.66 14.04
C CYS A 417 -12.34 9.38 13.74
N TRP A 418 -11.69 10.28 13.00
CA TRP A 418 -10.24 10.35 13.01
C TRP A 418 -9.78 10.89 14.37
N ASN A 419 -8.78 10.25 14.97
CA ASN A 419 -8.13 10.74 16.19
C ASN A 419 -6.68 11.13 15.87
N SER A 420 -6.26 12.31 16.34
CA SER A 420 -4.92 12.85 16.05
C SER A 420 -3.77 11.98 16.57
N PHE A 421 -4.03 11.08 17.53
CA PHE A 421 -3.11 10.19 18.26
C PHE A 421 -2.05 10.94 19.07
N LYS A 422 -1.30 11.83 18.41
CA LYS A 422 -0.38 12.78 19.02
C LYS A 422 -1.14 14.02 19.47
N ILE A 423 -0.64 14.63 20.54
CA ILE A 423 -1.14 15.90 21.06
C ILE A 423 -0.75 17.02 20.09
N PRO A 424 -1.73 17.71 19.48
CA PRO A 424 -1.46 18.79 18.52
C PRO A 424 -0.77 20.00 19.16
N LYS A 425 0.09 20.64 18.39
CA LYS A 425 0.84 21.85 18.77
C LYS A 425 0.41 23.04 17.92
N VAL A 426 0.84 24.23 18.34
CA VAL A 426 0.71 25.44 17.49
C VAL A 426 1.29 25.18 16.10
N GLY A 427 0.52 25.48 15.05
CA GLY A 427 0.90 25.25 13.66
C GLY A 427 0.55 23.85 13.12
N ASP A 428 0.04 22.94 13.95
CA ASP A 428 -0.57 21.70 13.46
C ASP A 428 -1.93 21.97 12.85
N TYR A 429 -2.29 21.23 11.81
CA TYR A 429 -3.51 21.47 11.06
C TYR A 429 -4.12 20.20 10.48
N PHE A 430 -5.40 20.30 10.16
CA PHE A 430 -6.13 19.36 9.32
C PHE A 430 -7.01 20.13 8.34
N GLY A 431 -7.50 19.49 7.30
CA GLY A 431 -8.32 20.16 6.30
C GLY A 431 -8.58 19.33 5.07
N LEU A 432 -8.92 20.01 3.98
CA LEU A 432 -9.33 19.39 2.73
C LEU A 432 -8.64 20.05 1.54
N GLN A 433 -8.23 19.21 0.60
CA GLN A 433 -7.92 19.60 -0.77
C GLN A 433 -9.11 19.20 -1.65
N PHE A 434 -9.65 20.14 -2.42
CA PHE A 434 -10.72 19.86 -3.37
C PHE A 434 -10.16 19.30 -4.67
N VAL A 435 -10.88 18.33 -5.23
CA VAL A 435 -10.66 17.85 -6.60
C VAL A 435 -11.13 18.93 -7.58
N GLU A 436 -12.36 19.44 -7.40
CA GLU A 436 -12.86 20.61 -8.11
C GLU A 436 -12.74 21.85 -7.22
N PRO A 437 -11.95 22.88 -7.61
CA PRO A 437 -11.80 24.08 -6.81
C PRO A 437 -13.14 24.76 -6.47
N SER A 438 -13.31 25.16 -5.22
CA SER A 438 -14.57 25.69 -4.65
C SER A 438 -14.35 27.01 -3.90
N PHE A 439 -15.42 27.62 -3.39
CA PHE A 439 -15.40 28.78 -2.51
C PHE A 439 -16.23 28.53 -1.26
N PRO A 440 -15.75 27.68 -0.33
CA PRO A 440 -16.50 27.42 0.88
C PRO A 440 -16.61 28.71 1.72
N LYS A 441 -17.79 28.95 2.30
CA LYS A 441 -18.05 30.03 3.25
C LYS A 441 -18.28 29.53 4.67
N LYS A 442 -18.64 28.25 4.79
CA LYS A 442 -18.90 27.59 6.05
C LYS A 442 -18.17 26.26 6.14
N VAL A 443 -17.59 26.00 7.31
CA VAL A 443 -17.08 24.67 7.69
C VAL A 443 -17.71 24.25 9.01
N THR A 444 -18.25 23.04 9.05
CA THR A 444 -18.77 22.41 10.25
C THR A 444 -17.91 21.22 10.60
N ILE A 445 -17.48 21.15 11.86
CA ILE A 445 -16.68 20.08 12.42
C ILE A 445 -17.54 19.31 13.40
N LEU A 446 -17.62 18.00 13.23
CA LEU A 446 -18.25 17.09 14.19
C LEU A 446 -17.17 16.38 15.03
N SER A 447 -17.46 16.19 16.31
CA SER A 447 -16.59 15.47 17.25
C SER A 447 -17.41 14.67 18.27
N SER A 448 -16.91 13.49 18.59
CA SER A 448 -17.37 12.64 19.70
C SER A 448 -17.06 13.25 21.08
N LYS A 449 -16.04 14.12 21.14
CA LYS A 449 -15.57 14.82 22.34
C LYS A 449 -15.98 16.27 22.34
N ASP A 450 -16.02 16.88 23.53
CA ASP A 450 -16.29 18.31 23.70
C ASP A 450 -15.29 19.15 22.90
N ILE A 451 -15.80 19.97 21.98
CA ILE A 451 -15.05 20.88 21.14
C ILE A 451 -15.51 22.33 21.29
N SER A 452 -16.21 22.65 22.40
CA SER A 452 -16.71 23.99 22.70
C SER A 452 -15.63 25.09 22.61
N ASN A 453 -14.39 24.75 22.94
CA ASN A 453 -13.24 25.66 22.91
C ASN A 453 -12.53 25.75 21.54
N PHE A 454 -13.00 25.05 20.50
CA PHE A 454 -12.34 25.05 19.19
C PHE A 454 -12.34 26.43 18.54
N ASN A 455 -13.36 27.26 18.81
CA ASN A 455 -13.45 28.63 18.29
C ASN A 455 -12.22 29.51 18.62
N ALA A 456 -11.69 29.37 19.82
CA ALA A 456 -10.51 30.09 20.28
C ALA A 456 -9.20 29.37 19.96
N SER A 457 -9.27 28.13 19.47
CA SER A 457 -8.11 27.24 19.29
C SER A 457 -7.63 27.11 17.86
N PHE A 458 -8.39 27.61 16.88
CA PHE A 458 -8.10 27.37 15.46
C PHE A 458 -8.24 28.62 14.60
N ASN A 459 -7.37 28.69 13.59
CA ASN A 459 -7.44 29.65 12.49
C ASN A 459 -7.85 28.92 11.22
N ILE A 460 -8.73 29.53 10.41
CA ILE A 460 -9.09 28.99 9.09
C ILE A 460 -8.19 29.63 8.04
N GLN A 461 -7.54 28.79 7.22
CA GLN A 461 -6.67 29.22 6.15
C GLN A 461 -7.07 28.57 4.83
N VAL A 462 -6.92 29.33 3.75
CA VAL A 462 -7.21 28.84 2.39
C VAL A 462 -6.02 29.07 1.47
N SER A 463 -5.91 28.22 0.44
CA SER A 463 -4.91 28.37 -0.61
C SER A 463 -5.44 27.90 -1.97
N PRO A 464 -5.14 28.62 -3.07
CA PRO A 464 -5.40 28.13 -4.41
C PRO A 464 -4.35 27.11 -4.89
N ASP A 465 -3.15 27.09 -4.30
CA ASP A 465 -1.97 26.38 -4.82
C ASP A 465 -1.25 25.49 -3.80
N GLY A 466 -1.75 25.40 -2.57
CA GLY A 466 -1.16 24.63 -1.46
C GLY A 466 0.13 25.23 -0.87
N ASN A 467 0.69 26.27 -1.49
CA ASN A 467 1.97 26.88 -1.10
C ASN A 467 1.77 28.18 -0.32
N LYS A 468 0.85 29.04 -0.79
CA LYS A 468 0.58 30.35 -0.19
C LYS A 468 -0.73 30.33 0.58
N TRP A 469 -0.63 30.20 1.89
CA TRP A 469 -1.78 30.15 2.79
C TRP A 469 -2.19 31.55 3.27
N ARG A 470 -3.49 31.74 3.38
CA ARG A 470 -4.11 33.02 3.78
C ARG A 470 -5.18 32.77 4.83
N THR A 471 -5.04 33.42 5.98
CA THR A 471 -6.00 33.32 7.09
C THR A 471 -7.27 34.08 6.76
N CYS A 472 -8.42 33.43 6.85
CA CYS A 472 -9.73 34.04 6.64
C CYS A 472 -10.26 34.64 7.94
N ASN A 473 -11.13 35.64 7.82
CA ASN A 473 -11.78 36.24 8.98
C ASN A 473 -13.01 35.40 9.34
N ILE A 474 -13.03 34.87 10.57
CA ILE A 474 -14.22 34.18 11.09
C ILE A 474 -15.27 35.25 11.38
N THR A 475 -16.41 35.19 10.70
CA THR A 475 -17.51 36.15 10.84
C THR A 475 -18.51 35.69 11.89
N ASN A 476 -18.68 34.38 12.06
CA ASN A 476 -19.58 33.80 13.04
C ASN A 476 -19.06 32.41 13.47
N SER A 477 -19.28 32.06 14.74
CA SER A 477 -19.01 30.72 15.26
C SER A 477 -20.15 30.28 16.15
N ASN A 478 -20.84 29.22 15.76
CA ASN A 478 -21.96 28.66 16.51
C ASN A 478 -21.62 27.25 16.98
N ASN A 479 -21.73 27.02 18.29
CA ASN A 479 -21.66 25.69 18.88
C ASN A 479 -23.10 25.15 18.99
N THR A 480 -23.30 23.93 18.53
CA THR A 480 -24.56 23.21 18.71
C THR A 480 -24.28 21.85 19.31
N ASP A 481 -24.84 21.60 20.49
CA ASP A 481 -24.83 20.29 21.12
C ASP A 481 -25.97 19.48 20.51
N TYR A 482 -25.64 18.56 19.60
CA TYR A 482 -26.59 17.53 19.21
C TYR A 482 -26.51 16.38 20.21
N THR A 483 -27.62 15.69 20.42
CA THR A 483 -27.80 14.63 21.44
C THR A 483 -26.77 13.50 21.40
N TYR A 484 -25.97 13.40 20.33
CA TYR A 484 -24.94 12.37 20.12
C TYR A 484 -23.58 12.88 19.65
N ASN A 485 -23.44 14.14 19.21
CA ASN A 485 -22.19 14.70 18.68
C ASN A 485 -22.05 16.19 19.03
N ASN A 486 -20.83 16.58 19.42
CA ASN A 486 -20.45 17.97 19.59
C ASN A 486 -20.17 18.55 18.20
N SER A 487 -20.75 19.72 17.90
CA SER A 487 -20.56 20.35 16.60
C SER A 487 -20.22 21.82 16.75
N ILE A 488 -19.25 22.25 15.95
CA ILE A 488 -18.90 23.65 15.80
C ILE A 488 -18.96 24.04 14.34
N THR A 489 -19.65 25.13 14.07
CA THR A 489 -19.74 25.71 12.73
C THR A 489 -19.01 27.03 12.70
N PHE A 490 -18.10 27.17 11.74
CA PHE A 490 -17.41 28.41 11.43
C PHE A 490 -17.93 28.97 10.11
N GLU A 491 -18.45 30.19 10.15
CA GLU A 491 -18.65 31.00 8.96
C GLU A 491 -17.46 31.94 8.82
N PHE A 492 -16.90 32.02 7.62
CA PHE A 492 -15.69 32.78 7.38
C PHE A 492 -15.72 33.51 6.04
N ASP A 493 -15.03 34.64 5.99
CA ASP A 493 -14.86 35.43 4.78
C ASP A 493 -13.37 35.51 4.39
N CYS A 494 -13.09 35.04 3.17
CA CYS A 494 -11.77 35.09 2.53
C CYS A 494 -11.72 36.12 1.37
N SER A 495 -12.78 36.91 1.16
CA SER A 495 -12.97 37.79 0.00
C SER A 495 -11.92 38.92 -0.09
N ASN A 496 -11.56 39.53 1.04
CA ASN A 496 -10.55 40.59 1.13
C ASN A 496 -9.16 40.13 0.67
N ILE A 497 -8.95 38.82 0.59
CA ILE A 497 -7.66 38.23 0.35
C ILE A 497 -7.59 37.74 -1.11
N VAL A 498 -8.64 37.12 -1.62
CA VAL A 498 -8.71 36.63 -3.00
C VAL A 498 -9.18 37.75 -3.95
N LYS A 499 -8.33 38.76 -4.17
CA LYS A 499 -8.59 39.94 -5.04
C LYS A 499 -9.14 39.61 -6.45
N ASN A 500 -8.96 38.37 -6.93
CA ASN A 500 -9.31 37.95 -8.29
C ASN A 500 -10.38 36.85 -8.38
N LYS A 501 -11.14 36.55 -7.30
CA LYS A 501 -12.08 35.40 -7.28
C LYS A 501 -11.45 34.10 -7.83
N ARG A 502 -10.18 33.84 -7.52
CA ARG A 502 -9.52 32.56 -7.84
C ARG A 502 -10.09 31.46 -6.96
N LEU A 503 -10.65 30.42 -7.58
CA LEU A 503 -11.19 29.26 -6.89
C LEU A 503 -10.17 28.71 -5.88
N ILE A 504 -10.65 28.35 -4.69
CA ILE A 504 -9.84 27.81 -3.61
C ILE A 504 -9.72 26.30 -3.84
N ARG A 505 -8.50 25.79 -3.75
CA ARG A 505 -8.24 24.35 -3.88
C ARG A 505 -7.96 23.69 -2.53
N PHE A 506 -7.53 24.46 -1.54
CA PHE A 506 -7.18 23.96 -0.23
C PHE A 506 -7.81 24.80 0.87
N ILE A 507 -8.32 24.14 1.90
CA ILE A 507 -8.69 24.73 3.18
C ILE A 507 -8.03 23.94 4.30
N ARG A 508 -7.52 24.63 5.32
CA ARG A 508 -7.01 24.01 6.54
C ARG A 508 -7.41 24.79 7.78
N ILE A 509 -7.55 24.06 8.87
CA ILE A 509 -7.90 24.53 10.21
C ILE A 509 -6.64 24.31 11.05
N GLU A 510 -5.94 25.40 11.35
CA GLU A 510 -4.61 25.41 11.98
C GLU A 510 -4.71 25.78 13.46
N ALA A 511 -4.10 24.97 14.33
CA ALA A 511 -4.05 25.16 15.75
C ALA A 511 -3.31 26.46 16.11
N SER A 512 -3.98 27.36 16.81
CA SER A 512 -3.43 28.63 17.32
C SER A 512 -2.81 28.49 18.71
N ARG A 513 -3.01 27.35 19.38
CA ARG A 513 -2.47 27.03 20.71
C ARG A 513 -2.05 25.56 20.80
N ASN A 514 -1.24 25.24 21.81
CA ASN A 514 -0.93 23.85 22.15
C ASN A 514 -2.13 23.20 22.84
N PHE A 515 -2.40 21.96 22.48
CA PHE A 515 -3.42 21.14 23.14
C PHE A 515 -2.78 20.36 24.29
N ILE A 516 -3.61 19.89 25.22
CA ILE A 516 -3.19 19.03 26.34
C ILE A 516 -3.48 17.55 26.08
N GLU A 517 -4.32 17.26 25.08
CA GLU A 517 -4.74 15.92 24.71
C GLU A 517 -4.99 15.82 23.18
N PRO A 518 -5.00 14.61 22.61
CA PRO A 518 -5.44 14.39 21.23
C PRO A 518 -6.92 14.73 21.03
N PHE A 519 -7.27 15.28 19.87
CA PHE A 519 -8.67 15.53 19.49
C PHE A 519 -9.20 14.52 18.48
N GLU A 520 -10.52 14.55 18.28
CA GLU A 520 -11.23 13.72 17.32
C GLU A 520 -12.02 14.57 16.32
N ILE A 521 -12.05 14.13 15.07
CA ILE A 521 -12.84 14.73 13.98
C ILE A 521 -13.66 13.62 13.35
N CYS A 522 -14.97 13.68 13.50
CA CYS A 522 -15.91 12.68 13.01
C CYS A 522 -16.48 13.04 11.64
N SER A 523 -16.49 14.32 11.27
CA SER A 523 -16.82 14.75 9.91
C SER A 523 -16.36 16.19 9.69
N LEU A 524 -16.02 16.49 8.43
CA LEU A 524 -15.70 17.83 7.96
C LEU A 524 -16.66 18.22 6.83
N ILE A 525 -17.67 19.00 7.19
CA ILE A 525 -18.73 19.41 6.28
C ILE A 525 -18.45 20.83 5.76
N LEU A 526 -18.49 21.04 4.45
CA LEU A 526 -18.23 22.35 3.83
C LEU A 526 -19.39 22.76 2.92
N ASP A 527 -20.13 23.81 3.26
CA ASP A 527 -21.31 24.28 2.52
C ASP A 527 -22.20 23.12 1.99
N GLU A 528 -22.15 22.84 0.68
CA GLU A 528 -22.91 21.79 -0.03
C GLU A 528 -22.09 20.50 -0.27
N LEU A 529 -20.78 20.52 0.01
CA LEU A 529 -19.93 19.33 0.07
C LEU A 529 -20.10 18.67 1.44
N ASN A 530 -21.06 17.76 1.51
CA ASN A 530 -21.14 16.84 2.64
C ASN A 530 -20.06 15.77 2.47
N VAL A 531 -19.13 15.70 3.43
CA VAL A 531 -18.00 14.77 3.40
C VAL A 531 -17.70 14.11 4.73
#